data_AF-A0A401PFS0-F1
#
_entry.id   AF-A0A401PFS0-F1
#
_cell.length_a   1.000
_cell.length_b   1.000
_cell.length_c   1.000
_cell.angle_alpha   90.00
_cell.angle_beta   90.00
_cell.angle_gamma   90.00
#
_symmetry.space_group_name_H-M   'P 1'
#
loop_
_entity.id
_entity.type
_entity.pdbx_description
1 polymer ?
#
loop_
_entity_poly.entity_id
_entity_poly.type
_entity_poly.pdbx_seq_one_letter_code
_entity_poly.pdbx_strand_id
1 'polypeptide(L)'
;MALTSFLPAPTQLSQDQLEAEEKVRSQRIRQTALVASRREPPPYGHRKGWVPRSMEDFADGGAFPEVHMAQFPLEMGRKKKSSNALAIQVDAEGKIKFDAIARQGQSKDKVIYSKFTDLIPKEVINEDDPELQRPDEECIKELTEKTRSALEKQVSQKVAAAMPVRAAEKLAPAQYIRYTPSQQGVAFNSGAKQRVIRMVEMQKDPMEPPRFKINKKIPRGPPSPPAPVMHSPSRKMTVKEQQEWKIPPCISNWKNAKGYTIPLDKRLAADGRGLQTVHINENFAKLAEALYIADRKAREAVEMRAQVERKMAQKEKEKKEEKLRELAQIARERRAGIKTHIEKEENETRERDEIRHERRKERQHDRNLARAAPDKRSKLQRDQDRDISELIALGVPNQRAATEIQYDQRLFNQNKGMDSGFAGGEDELYNVYDQPWRTGKDMAQNVYRPTKNADKETYGDDLDTLMKNSRFVPDREFSGTDRRQRREGPVQFERDEEDPFGLDKFLEEAKQHGGSKRPESGRSKEYEHEGKKRRKE
;
A
#
# COMPACT_ATOMS: atom_id res chain seq x y z
N MET A 1 -33.63 -59.96 89.94
CA MET A 1 -32.68 -60.98 89.43
C MET A 1 -33.48 -61.94 88.59
N ALA A 2 -33.17 -62.05 87.30
CA ALA A 2 -33.97 -62.84 86.36
C ALA A 2 -33.59 -64.33 86.43
N LEU A 3 -34.59 -65.21 86.39
CA LEU A 3 -34.49 -66.68 86.46
C LEU A 3 -33.65 -67.31 85.32
N THR A 4 -33.19 -66.51 84.35
CA THR A 4 -32.44 -66.95 83.18
C THR A 4 -30.97 -67.28 83.46
N SER A 5 -30.42 -66.89 84.62
CA SER A 5 -29.02 -67.18 84.99
C SER A 5 -28.81 -68.53 85.69
N PHE A 6 -29.89 -69.26 86.03
CA PHE A 6 -29.82 -70.54 86.75
C PHE A 6 -30.17 -71.75 85.88
N LEU A 7 -30.51 -71.54 84.60
CA LEU A 7 -30.80 -72.63 83.68
C LEU A 7 -29.56 -72.92 82.81
N PRO A 8 -29.23 -74.20 82.55
CA PRO A 8 -28.18 -74.58 81.63
C PRO A 8 -28.50 -74.03 80.23
N ALA A 9 -27.45 -73.66 79.49
CA ALA A 9 -27.60 -73.12 78.15
C ALA A 9 -28.38 -74.11 77.25
N PRO A 10 -29.38 -73.64 76.48
CA PRO A 10 -30.17 -74.51 75.61
C PRO A 10 -29.26 -75.16 74.56
N THR A 11 -29.35 -76.49 74.43
CA THR A 11 -28.55 -77.28 73.49
C THR A 11 -29.01 -77.16 72.04
N GLN A 12 -30.19 -76.56 71.81
CA GLN A 12 -30.71 -76.25 70.48
C GLN A 12 -30.87 -74.73 70.37
N LEU A 13 -29.93 -74.09 69.66
CA LEU A 13 -30.02 -72.68 69.30
C LEU A 13 -31.01 -72.53 68.15
N SER A 14 -31.89 -71.52 68.21
CA SER A 14 -32.73 -71.15 67.07
C SER A 14 -31.88 -70.59 65.93
N GLN A 15 -32.38 -70.66 64.69
CA GLN A 15 -31.62 -70.22 63.51
C GLN A 15 -31.19 -68.75 63.59
N ASP A 16 -32.00 -67.89 64.21
CA ASP A 16 -31.66 -66.48 64.48
C ASP A 16 -30.49 -66.33 65.48
N GLN A 17 -30.35 -67.23 66.44
CA GLN A 17 -29.23 -67.21 67.40
C GLN A 17 -27.93 -67.72 66.77
N LEU A 18 -28.01 -68.71 65.86
CA LEU A 18 -26.87 -69.18 65.08
C LEU A 18 -26.34 -68.08 64.15
N GLU A 19 -27.22 -67.35 63.46
CA GLU A 19 -26.81 -66.21 62.63
C GLU A 19 -26.21 -65.06 63.46
N ALA A 20 -26.72 -64.83 64.67
CA ALA A 20 -26.16 -63.83 65.59
C ALA A 20 -24.76 -64.24 66.09
N GLU A 21 -24.56 -65.50 66.48
CA GLU A 21 -23.23 -66.01 66.85
C GLU A 21 -22.26 -65.97 65.66
N GLU A 22 -22.71 -66.29 64.45
CA GLU A 22 -21.86 -66.25 63.25
C GLU A 22 -21.50 -64.80 62.86
N LYS A 23 -22.40 -63.84 63.06
CA LYS A 23 -22.11 -62.40 62.95
C LYS A 23 -21.12 -61.93 64.01
N VAL A 24 -21.25 -62.39 65.26
CA VAL A 24 -20.29 -62.06 66.33
C VAL A 24 -18.94 -62.72 66.07
N ARG A 25 -18.91 -63.95 65.56
CA ARG A 25 -17.69 -64.70 65.23
C ARG A 25 -16.98 -64.08 64.03
N SER A 26 -17.71 -63.66 62.99
CA SER A 26 -17.14 -62.93 61.85
C SER A 26 -16.67 -61.52 62.22
N GLN A 27 -17.35 -60.83 63.16
CA GLN A 27 -16.85 -59.59 63.76
C GLN A 27 -15.60 -59.81 64.61
N ARG A 28 -15.51 -60.92 65.38
CA ARG A 28 -14.31 -61.29 66.15
C ARG A 28 -13.12 -61.63 65.25
N ILE A 29 -13.35 -62.35 64.14
CA ILE A 29 -12.32 -62.67 63.15
C ILE A 29 -11.81 -61.40 62.44
N ARG A 30 -12.66 -60.37 62.30
CA ARG A 30 -12.25 -59.04 61.80
C ARG A 30 -11.54 -58.17 62.85
N GLN A 31 -11.65 -58.50 64.14
CA GLN A 31 -11.05 -57.76 65.26
C GLN A 31 -9.70 -58.32 65.74
N THR A 32 -9.28 -59.50 65.27
CA THR A 32 -7.87 -59.89 65.37
C THR A 32 -7.08 -59.12 64.31
N ALA A 33 -6.85 -57.85 64.59
CA ALA A 33 -5.80 -57.10 63.92
C ALA A 33 -4.50 -57.90 64.04
N LEU A 34 -3.98 -58.36 62.90
CA LEU A 34 -2.60 -58.82 62.80
C LEU A 34 -1.73 -57.65 63.27
N VAL A 35 -1.32 -57.68 64.54
CA VAL A 35 -0.27 -56.80 65.05
C VAL A 35 0.97 -57.18 64.27
N ALA A 36 1.28 -56.40 63.23
CA ALA A 36 2.57 -56.46 62.59
C ALA A 36 3.62 -56.13 63.67
N SER A 37 4.23 -57.16 64.25
CA SER A 37 5.38 -56.98 65.13
C SER A 37 6.43 -56.22 64.31
N ARG A 38 6.66 -54.95 64.62
CA ARG A 38 7.78 -54.21 64.04
C ARG A 38 9.03 -55.03 64.36
N ARG A 39 9.69 -55.54 63.31
CA ARG A 39 11.00 -56.19 63.44
C ARG A 39 12.03 -55.10 63.66
N GLU A 40 12.16 -54.69 64.92
CA GLU A 40 13.18 -53.73 65.29
C GLU A 40 14.54 -54.45 65.44
N PRO A 41 15.63 -53.86 64.93
CA PRO A 41 16.95 -54.45 65.07
C PRO A 41 17.33 -54.53 66.56
N PRO A 42 18.00 -55.60 67.02
CA PRO A 42 18.51 -55.67 68.39
C PRO A 42 19.39 -54.45 68.71
N PRO A 43 19.42 -53.95 69.96
CA PRO A 43 20.29 -52.84 70.33
C PRO A 43 21.77 -53.22 70.18
N TYR A 44 22.63 -52.19 70.13
CA TYR A 44 24.08 -52.39 70.06
C TYR A 44 24.57 -53.32 71.18
N GLY A 45 25.51 -54.22 70.86
CA GLY A 45 26.00 -55.28 71.76
C GLY A 45 25.21 -56.58 71.73
N HIS A 46 23.94 -56.57 71.29
CA HIS A 46 23.06 -57.75 71.23
C HIS A 46 22.84 -58.30 69.80
N ARG A 47 23.68 -57.89 68.85
CA ARG A 47 23.57 -58.26 67.42
C ARG A 47 24.43 -59.45 67.01
N LYS A 48 25.08 -60.13 67.96
CA LYS A 48 25.89 -61.32 67.67
C LYS A 48 24.98 -62.46 67.16
N GLY A 49 25.24 -62.94 65.95
CA GLY A 49 24.43 -63.99 65.30
C GLY A 49 23.16 -63.50 64.61
N TRP A 50 22.85 -62.21 64.69
CA TRP A 50 21.74 -61.59 63.95
C TRP A 50 22.22 -61.07 62.59
N VAL A 51 21.45 -61.34 61.54
CA VAL A 51 21.85 -61.12 60.14
C VAL A 51 20.72 -60.43 59.39
N PRO A 52 20.81 -59.12 59.11
CA PRO A 52 19.76 -58.38 58.42
C PRO A 52 19.78 -58.67 56.91
N ARG A 53 18.69 -59.20 56.35
CA ARG A 53 18.60 -59.61 54.94
C ARG A 53 17.60 -58.79 54.14
N SER A 54 16.54 -58.32 54.79
CA SER A 54 15.47 -57.52 54.20
C SER A 54 15.65 -56.03 54.52
N MET A 55 14.97 -55.16 53.77
CA MET A 55 14.98 -53.73 54.05
C MET A 55 14.37 -53.40 55.42
N GLU A 56 13.40 -54.20 55.87
CA GLU A 56 12.71 -54.02 57.14
C GLU A 56 13.60 -54.33 58.35
N ASP A 57 14.62 -55.19 58.19
CA ASP A 57 15.55 -55.54 59.27
C ASP A 57 16.42 -54.35 59.73
N PHE A 58 16.44 -53.26 58.95
CA PHE A 58 17.18 -52.03 59.26
C PHE A 58 16.30 -50.95 59.92
N ALA A 59 15.00 -51.18 60.13
CA ALA A 59 14.05 -50.17 60.63
C ALA A 59 14.15 -48.83 59.85
N ASP A 60 14.63 -47.75 60.49
CA ASP A 60 14.84 -46.43 59.88
C ASP A 60 16.13 -46.34 59.03
N GLY A 61 16.82 -47.48 58.82
CA GLY A 61 18.02 -47.59 58.02
C GLY A 61 19.30 -47.73 58.85
N GLY A 62 20.44 -47.55 58.17
CA GLY A 62 21.77 -47.76 58.76
C GLY A 62 22.26 -49.19 58.59
N ALA A 63 23.54 -49.33 58.23
CA ALA A 63 24.21 -50.62 58.16
C ALA A 63 25.03 -50.83 59.44
N PHE A 64 25.06 -52.07 59.93
CA PHE A 64 25.71 -52.44 61.19
C PHE A 64 27.13 -52.95 60.92
N PRO A 65 28.19 -52.14 61.18
CA PRO A 65 29.56 -52.53 60.86
C PRO A 65 30.05 -53.77 61.63
N GLU A 66 29.46 -54.06 62.79
CA GLU A 66 29.72 -55.24 63.61
C GLU A 66 29.20 -56.55 62.99
N VAL A 67 28.31 -56.47 62.00
CA VAL A 67 27.83 -57.62 61.23
C VAL A 67 28.61 -57.67 59.92
N HIS A 68 29.55 -58.60 59.80
CA HIS A 68 30.49 -58.71 58.68
C HIS A 68 29.83 -59.31 57.42
N MET A 69 28.81 -58.64 56.91
CA MET A 69 28.06 -58.97 55.70
C MET A 69 27.79 -57.67 54.93
N ALA A 70 27.75 -57.76 53.60
CA ALA A 70 27.34 -56.64 52.76
C ALA A 70 25.86 -56.30 52.99
N GLN A 71 25.63 -55.16 53.62
CA GLN A 71 24.31 -54.64 53.96
C GLN A 71 23.99 -53.46 53.06
N PHE A 72 22.76 -53.41 52.54
CA PHE A 72 22.34 -52.37 51.58
C PHE A 72 21.02 -51.72 52.00
N PRO A 73 20.97 -50.96 53.12
CA PRO A 73 19.80 -50.15 53.46
C PRO A 73 19.43 -49.23 52.29
N LEU A 74 18.14 -49.12 51.96
CA LEU A 74 17.63 -48.33 50.82
C LEU A 74 18.30 -48.65 49.46
N GLU A 75 18.77 -49.89 49.29
CA GLU A 75 19.52 -50.36 48.10
C GLU A 75 20.82 -49.58 47.80
N MET A 76 21.31 -48.80 48.76
CA MET A 76 22.54 -48.02 48.64
C MET A 76 23.75 -48.96 48.59
N GLY A 77 24.76 -48.66 47.77
CA GLY A 77 25.97 -49.47 47.63
C GLY A 77 25.88 -50.65 46.65
N ARG A 78 24.69 -50.97 46.14
CA ARG A 78 24.54 -51.94 45.04
C ARG A 78 25.05 -51.35 43.71
N LYS A 79 25.62 -52.20 42.85
CA LYS A 79 25.97 -51.82 41.48
C LYS A 79 24.70 -51.51 40.70
N LYS A 80 24.53 -50.25 40.29
CA LYS A 80 23.41 -49.79 39.47
C LYS A 80 23.68 -50.03 37.99
N LYS A 81 22.63 -50.21 37.19
CA LYS A 81 22.72 -50.21 35.72
C LYS A 81 23.10 -48.81 35.22
N SER A 82 23.78 -48.71 34.09
CA SER A 82 24.00 -47.41 33.44
C SER A 82 22.65 -46.79 33.06
N SER A 83 22.42 -45.54 33.48
CA SER A 83 21.18 -44.82 33.24
C SER A 83 21.48 -43.44 32.66
N ASN A 84 20.68 -43.00 31.69
CA ASN A 84 20.77 -41.66 31.12
C ASN A 84 20.09 -40.58 31.99
N ALA A 85 19.49 -40.97 33.12
CA ALA A 85 18.84 -40.04 34.04
C ALA A 85 19.89 -39.24 34.82
N LEU A 86 19.69 -37.92 34.89
CA LEU A 86 20.43 -37.08 35.83
C LEU A 86 20.09 -37.49 37.26
N ALA A 87 21.08 -37.50 38.15
CA ALA A 87 20.87 -37.80 39.55
C ALA A 87 19.87 -36.80 40.17
N ILE A 88 18.87 -37.33 40.89
CA ILE A 88 17.92 -36.50 41.65
C ILE A 88 18.70 -35.83 42.78
N GLN A 89 18.75 -34.50 42.75
CA GLN A 89 19.41 -33.69 43.77
C GLN A 89 18.39 -33.12 44.73
N VAL A 90 18.79 -32.93 45.97
CA VAL A 90 17.97 -32.34 47.04
C VAL A 90 18.69 -31.09 47.55
N ASP A 91 17.94 -30.07 47.98
CA ASP A 91 18.50 -28.89 48.63
C ASP A 91 18.71 -29.08 50.14
N ALA A 92 19.27 -28.05 50.78
CA ALA A 92 19.55 -28.09 52.21
C ALA A 92 18.27 -28.18 53.06
N GLU A 93 17.12 -27.78 52.50
CA GLU A 93 15.80 -27.86 53.16
C GLU A 93 15.13 -29.23 52.95
N GLY A 94 15.71 -30.12 52.15
CA GLY A 94 15.12 -31.43 51.85
C GLY A 94 14.17 -31.45 50.66
N LYS A 95 14.03 -30.36 49.91
CA LYS A 95 13.21 -30.29 48.68
C LYS A 95 14.00 -30.79 47.48
N ILE A 96 13.33 -31.52 46.59
CA ILE A 96 13.93 -32.00 45.35
C ILE A 96 14.23 -30.82 44.42
N LYS A 97 15.46 -30.72 43.93
CA LYS A 97 15.92 -29.69 43.00
C LYS A 97 15.50 -29.99 41.56
N PHE A 98 14.22 -29.78 41.26
CA PHE A 98 13.72 -29.83 39.87
C PHE A 98 14.39 -28.78 38.97
N ASP A 99 14.94 -27.70 39.55
CA ASP A 99 15.73 -26.67 38.87
C ASP A 99 16.99 -27.23 38.15
N ALA A 100 17.48 -28.42 38.54
CA ALA A 100 18.58 -29.07 37.83
C ALA A 100 18.26 -29.35 36.35
N ILE A 101 16.97 -29.49 36.00
CA ILE A 101 16.50 -29.63 34.61
C ILE A 101 16.64 -28.30 33.87
N ALA A 102 16.18 -27.19 34.46
CA ALA A 102 16.26 -25.86 33.86
C ALA A 102 17.71 -25.37 33.71
N ARG A 103 18.60 -25.82 34.59
CA ARG A 103 20.05 -25.52 34.57
C ARG A 103 20.85 -26.38 33.60
N GLN A 104 20.24 -27.35 32.93
CA GLN A 104 20.98 -28.22 32.02
C GLN A 104 21.71 -27.40 30.96
N GLY A 105 23.02 -27.62 30.79
CA GLY A 105 23.85 -26.87 29.83
C GLY A 105 24.25 -25.46 30.26
N GLN A 106 23.92 -25.05 31.49
CA GLN A 106 24.36 -23.79 32.10
C GLN A 106 25.41 -24.03 33.18
N SER A 107 26.17 -22.99 33.51
CA SER A 107 27.06 -23.02 34.68
C SER A 107 26.24 -23.12 35.97
N LYS A 108 26.81 -23.79 36.98
CA LYS A 108 26.26 -23.85 38.34
C LYS A 108 26.02 -22.46 38.96
N ASP A 109 26.86 -21.49 38.61
CA ASP A 109 26.84 -20.14 39.19
C ASP A 109 25.88 -19.20 38.45
N LYS A 110 25.35 -19.62 37.29
CA LYS A 110 24.36 -18.82 36.56
C LYS A 110 23.02 -18.89 37.28
N VAL A 111 22.50 -17.74 37.70
CA VAL A 111 21.18 -17.68 38.35
C VAL A 111 20.07 -17.93 37.31
N ILE A 112 19.16 -18.84 37.64
CA ILE A 112 17.94 -19.14 36.87
C ILE A 112 16.79 -19.17 37.86
N TYR A 113 15.74 -18.41 37.57
CA TYR A 113 14.50 -18.41 38.34
C TYR A 113 13.58 -19.49 37.78
N SER A 114 13.15 -20.40 38.65
CA SER A 114 12.31 -21.55 38.28
C SER A 114 11.31 -21.93 39.36
N LYS A 115 11.40 -21.32 40.55
CA LYS A 115 10.54 -21.62 41.69
C LYS A 115 9.42 -20.59 41.78
N PHE A 116 8.26 -21.01 42.27
CA PHE A 116 7.15 -20.08 42.53
C PHE A 116 7.52 -19.00 43.56
N THR A 117 8.45 -19.28 44.49
CA THR A 117 8.98 -18.29 45.42
C THR A 117 9.62 -17.09 44.73
N ASP A 118 10.13 -17.28 43.52
CA ASP A 118 10.76 -16.21 42.72
C ASP A 118 9.71 -15.30 42.05
N LEU A 119 8.44 -15.74 41.96
CA LEU A 119 7.31 -14.96 41.43
C LEU A 119 6.64 -14.09 42.49
N ILE A 120 6.83 -14.41 43.76
CA ILE A 120 6.18 -13.69 44.85
C ILE A 120 6.86 -12.32 44.98
N PRO A 121 6.09 -11.21 44.97
CA PRO A 121 6.66 -9.88 45.14
C PRO A 121 7.31 -9.79 46.53
N LYS A 122 8.52 -9.23 46.58
CA LYS A 122 9.18 -8.89 47.85
C LYS A 122 8.68 -7.52 48.29
N GLU A 123 8.15 -7.44 49.50
CA GLU A 123 7.70 -6.18 50.08
C GLU A 123 8.90 -5.32 50.47
N VAL A 124 8.90 -4.05 50.05
CA VAL A 124 9.90 -3.07 50.49
C VAL A 124 9.32 -2.34 51.70
N ILE A 125 9.88 -2.62 52.87
CA ILE A 125 9.36 -2.10 54.15
C ILE A 125 9.92 -0.70 54.43
N ASN A 126 11.18 -0.44 54.05
CA ASN A 126 11.88 0.83 54.26
C ASN A 126 12.56 1.28 52.97
N GLU A 127 12.53 2.59 52.69
CA GLU A 127 13.17 3.17 51.48
C GLU A 127 14.71 3.15 51.55
N ASP A 128 15.28 3.23 52.76
CA ASP A 128 16.73 3.26 53.01
C ASP A 128 17.34 1.88 53.32
N ASP A 129 16.76 0.79 52.79
CA ASP A 129 17.28 -0.56 53.03
C ASP A 129 18.69 -0.74 52.41
N PRO A 130 19.70 -1.14 53.20
CA PRO A 130 21.06 -1.39 52.70
C PRO A 130 21.13 -2.46 51.59
N GLU A 131 20.16 -3.38 51.48
CA GLU A 131 20.12 -4.39 50.40
C GLU A 131 19.79 -3.79 49.02
N LEU A 132 19.08 -2.66 49.00
CA LEU A 132 18.65 -1.97 47.78
C LEU A 132 19.63 -0.88 47.33
N GLN A 133 20.62 -0.57 48.17
CA GLN A 133 21.64 0.42 47.85
C GLN A 133 22.52 -0.03 46.69
N ARG A 134 22.99 0.95 45.92
CA ARG A 134 24.01 0.68 44.91
C ARG A 134 25.30 0.24 45.61
N PRO A 135 26.12 -0.61 44.97
CA PRO A 135 27.46 -0.89 45.49
C PRO A 135 28.26 0.40 45.73
N ASP A 136 29.21 0.34 46.65
CA ASP A 136 30.04 1.50 47.03
C ASP A 136 30.71 2.16 45.82
N GLU A 137 30.92 3.47 45.90
CA GLU A 137 31.55 4.24 44.81
C GLU A 137 32.95 3.71 44.44
N GLU A 138 33.70 3.20 45.42
CA GLU A 138 35.01 2.57 45.19
C GLU A 138 34.89 1.27 44.41
N CYS A 139 33.94 0.40 44.78
CA CYS A 139 33.64 -0.83 44.03
C CYS A 139 33.21 -0.52 42.59
N ILE A 140 32.40 0.52 42.39
CA ILE A 140 31.99 0.98 41.05
C ILE A 140 33.20 1.43 40.24
N LYS A 141 34.11 2.23 40.82
CA LYS A 141 35.34 2.68 40.15
C LYS A 141 36.23 1.49 39.78
N GLU A 142 36.41 0.53 40.68
CA GLU A 142 37.20 -0.67 40.42
C GLU A 142 36.58 -1.53 39.30
N LEU A 143 35.26 -1.79 39.34
CA LEU A 143 34.55 -2.52 38.31
C LEU A 143 34.61 -1.81 36.96
N THR A 144 34.50 -0.47 36.97
CA THR A 144 34.59 0.37 35.78
C THR A 144 35.98 0.24 35.16
N GLU A 145 37.05 0.33 35.94
CA GLU A 145 38.41 0.22 35.43
C GLU A 145 38.73 -1.18 34.88
N LYS A 146 38.28 -2.23 35.59
CA LYS A 146 38.37 -3.62 35.12
C LYS A 146 37.63 -3.81 33.79
N THR A 147 36.41 -3.29 33.70
CA THR A 147 35.57 -3.42 32.50
C THR A 147 36.14 -2.61 31.35
N ARG A 148 36.61 -1.38 31.60
CA ARG A 148 37.28 -0.53 30.61
C ARG A 148 38.50 -1.24 30.03
N SER A 149 39.39 -1.74 30.89
CA SER A 149 40.59 -2.48 30.48
C SER A 149 40.26 -3.71 29.63
N ALA A 150 39.22 -4.46 30.01
CA ALA A 150 38.77 -5.63 29.25
C ALA A 150 38.21 -5.26 27.86
N LEU A 151 37.42 -4.19 27.78
CA LEU A 151 36.84 -3.70 26.53
C LEU A 151 37.93 -3.10 25.62
N GLU A 152 38.87 -2.32 26.14
CA GLU A 152 40.01 -1.80 25.38
C GLU A 152 40.85 -2.92 24.77
N LYS A 153 41.05 -4.03 25.50
CA LYS A 153 41.71 -5.23 24.97
C LYS A 153 40.95 -5.86 23.81
N GLN A 154 39.62 -5.91 23.87
CA GLN A 154 38.81 -6.43 22.75
C GLN A 154 38.80 -5.47 21.55
N VAL A 155 38.69 -4.16 21.81
CA VAL A 155 38.70 -3.13 20.77
C VAL A 155 40.03 -3.09 20.05
N SER A 156 41.16 -3.15 20.77
CA SER A 156 42.49 -3.17 20.15
C SER A 156 42.68 -4.36 19.20
N GLN A 157 42.16 -5.55 19.53
CA GLN A 157 42.15 -6.71 18.62
C GLN A 157 41.32 -6.46 17.35
N LYS A 158 40.17 -5.78 17.47
CA LYS A 158 39.33 -5.43 16.31
C LYS A 158 39.96 -4.35 15.44
N VAL A 159 40.56 -3.32 16.06
CA VAL A 159 41.27 -2.24 15.36
C VAL A 159 42.50 -2.80 14.62
N ALA A 160 43.27 -3.69 15.25
CA ALA A 160 44.42 -4.33 14.62
C ALA A 160 44.05 -5.14 13.36
N ALA A 161 42.85 -5.71 13.31
CA ALA A 161 42.36 -6.39 12.11
C ALA A 161 41.97 -5.43 10.97
N ALA A 162 41.55 -4.20 11.30
CA ALA A 162 41.08 -3.20 10.35
C ALA A 162 42.19 -2.27 9.82
N MET A 163 43.34 -2.18 10.50
CA MET A 163 44.46 -1.36 10.02
C MET A 163 45.08 -1.95 8.73
N PRO A 164 45.11 -1.20 7.60
CA PRO A 164 45.55 -1.71 6.30
C PRO A 164 47.03 -2.08 6.22
N VAL A 165 47.88 -1.38 6.97
CA VAL A 165 49.32 -1.62 7.02
C VAL A 165 49.65 -2.13 8.42
N ARG A 166 49.94 -3.43 8.53
CA ARG A 166 50.45 -3.99 9.77
C ARG A 166 51.95 -3.76 9.82
N ALA A 167 52.43 -3.00 10.80
CA ALA A 167 53.84 -3.06 11.17
C ALA A 167 54.17 -4.52 11.53
N ALA A 168 55.32 -5.04 11.09
CA ALA A 168 55.73 -6.39 11.42
C ALA A 168 55.73 -6.56 12.95
N GLU A 169 54.93 -7.51 13.44
CA GLU A 169 54.78 -7.76 14.88
C GLU A 169 56.13 -8.21 15.45
N LYS A 170 56.60 -7.55 16.51
CA LYS A 170 57.79 -7.98 17.24
C LYS A 170 57.44 -9.25 18.02
N LEU A 171 58.20 -10.32 17.80
CA LEU A 171 57.96 -11.60 18.46
C LEU A 171 58.11 -11.48 19.98
N ALA A 172 57.18 -12.09 20.71
CA ALA A 172 57.30 -12.22 22.15
C ALA A 172 58.52 -13.08 22.53
N PRO A 173 59.15 -12.84 23.70
CA PRO A 173 60.25 -13.67 24.18
C PRO A 173 59.80 -15.10 24.47
N ALA A 174 60.73 -16.05 24.39
CA ALA A 174 60.46 -17.46 24.67
C ALA A 174 59.93 -17.67 26.09
N GLN A 175 58.82 -18.41 26.22
CA GLN A 175 58.17 -18.72 27.49
C GLN A 175 58.43 -20.18 27.88
N TYR A 176 58.64 -20.46 29.16
CA TYR A 176 58.80 -21.82 29.68
C TYR A 176 57.57 -22.20 30.50
N ILE A 177 56.89 -23.28 30.10
CA ILE A 177 55.75 -23.83 30.84
C ILE A 177 56.12 -25.16 31.46
N ARG A 178 55.71 -25.37 32.71
CA ARG A 178 55.84 -26.65 33.41
C ARG A 178 54.55 -27.44 33.24
N TYR A 179 54.62 -28.55 32.52
CA TYR A 179 53.48 -29.41 32.24
C TYR A 179 53.56 -30.70 33.06
N THR A 180 52.47 -31.02 33.76
CA THR A 180 52.29 -32.31 34.42
C THR A 180 51.32 -33.13 33.57
N PRO A 181 51.78 -34.19 32.88
CA PRO A 181 50.90 -35.07 32.12
C PRO A 181 49.88 -35.77 33.03
N SER A 182 48.63 -35.87 32.56
CA SER A 182 47.57 -36.63 33.23
C SER A 182 47.82 -38.14 33.15
N GLN A 183 48.32 -38.60 32.00
CA GLN A 183 48.79 -39.97 31.82
C GLN A 183 50.20 -40.09 32.40
N GLN A 184 50.28 -40.71 33.59
CA GLN A 184 51.54 -40.97 34.28
C GLN A 184 51.87 -42.46 34.16
N GLY A 185 53.16 -42.76 34.05
CA GLY A 185 53.69 -44.11 34.03
C GLY A 185 55.20 -44.07 33.81
N VAL A 186 55.93 -45.04 34.37
CA VAL A 186 57.40 -45.08 34.30
C VAL A 186 57.89 -45.16 32.84
N ALA A 187 57.11 -45.79 31.96
CA ALA A 187 57.39 -45.87 30.52
C ALA A 187 57.15 -44.55 29.76
N PHE A 188 56.40 -43.60 30.33
CA PHE A 188 56.13 -42.31 29.72
C PHE A 188 57.06 -41.24 30.29
N ASN A 189 57.40 -40.25 29.44
CA ASN A 189 58.21 -39.10 29.84
C ASN A 189 59.55 -39.49 30.50
N SER A 190 60.15 -40.61 30.08
CA SER A 190 61.39 -41.16 30.65
C SER A 190 61.36 -41.31 32.18
N GLY A 191 60.19 -41.61 32.76
CA GLY A 191 59.99 -41.73 34.20
C GLY A 191 59.83 -40.40 34.94
N ALA A 192 59.93 -39.25 34.27
CA ALA A 192 59.74 -37.95 34.89
C ALA A 192 58.26 -37.62 35.06
N LYS A 193 57.88 -37.13 36.25
CA LYS A 193 56.49 -36.73 36.55
C LYS A 193 56.03 -35.48 35.81
N GLN A 194 56.97 -34.63 35.40
CA GLN A 194 56.71 -33.35 34.73
C GLN A 194 57.66 -33.17 33.56
N ARG A 195 57.29 -32.30 32.62
CA ARG A 195 58.18 -31.81 31.57
C ARG A 195 58.11 -30.30 31.46
N VAL A 196 59.24 -29.67 31.13
CA VAL A 196 59.29 -28.23 30.87
C VAL A 196 59.29 -28.05 29.36
N ILE A 197 58.38 -27.22 28.85
CA ILE A 197 58.21 -26.95 27.43
C ILE A 197 58.58 -25.50 27.18
N ARG A 198 59.48 -25.26 26.23
CA ARG A 198 59.82 -23.93 25.74
C ARG A 198 58.86 -23.59 24.60
N MET A 199 57.97 -22.63 24.82
CA MET A 199 57.05 -22.07 23.84
C MET A 199 57.71 -20.87 23.17
N VAL A 200 57.78 -20.88 21.84
CA VAL A 200 58.25 -19.77 21.01
C VAL A 200 57.18 -19.52 19.96
N GLU A 201 56.75 -18.27 19.80
CA GLU A 201 55.80 -17.89 18.76
C GLU A 201 56.48 -17.98 17.38
N MET A 202 55.85 -18.68 16.43
CA MET A 202 56.39 -18.82 15.08
C MET A 202 56.31 -17.49 14.35
N GLN A 203 57.44 -17.04 13.78
CA GLN A 203 57.48 -15.81 13.02
C GLN A 203 56.52 -15.86 11.83
N LYS A 204 55.60 -14.89 11.77
CA LYS A 204 54.62 -14.78 10.70
C LYS A 204 55.17 -13.94 9.56
N ASP A 205 54.99 -14.43 8.33
CA ASP A 205 55.39 -13.70 7.13
C ASP A 205 54.42 -12.54 6.85
N PRO A 206 54.89 -11.28 6.77
CA PRO A 206 54.05 -10.13 6.47
C PRO A 206 53.46 -10.14 5.05
N MET A 207 54.03 -10.90 4.12
CA MET A 207 53.54 -11.05 2.74
C MET A 207 52.64 -12.28 2.55
N GLU A 208 52.45 -13.09 3.59
CA GLU A 208 51.61 -14.27 3.52
C GLU A 208 50.11 -13.90 3.50
N PRO A 209 49.35 -14.29 2.46
CA PRO A 209 47.92 -14.05 2.41
C PRO A 209 47.15 -14.92 3.43
N PRO A 210 45.86 -14.62 3.71
CA PRO A 210 45.04 -15.45 4.59
C PRO A 210 44.98 -16.92 4.12
N ARG A 211 45.42 -17.85 4.98
CA ARG A 211 45.56 -19.29 4.66
C ARG A 211 44.26 -20.02 4.36
N PHE A 212 43.15 -19.64 5.02
CA PHE A 212 41.89 -20.39 4.99
C PHE A 212 40.71 -19.52 4.57
N LYS A 213 39.72 -20.14 3.93
CA LYS A 213 38.46 -19.50 3.54
C LYS A 213 37.55 -19.34 4.78
N ILE A 214 37.28 -18.10 5.18
CA ILE A 214 36.44 -17.76 6.36
C ILE A 214 34.95 -17.61 5.98
N ASN A 215 34.61 -17.58 4.69
CA ASN A 215 33.26 -17.33 4.19
C ASN A 215 32.29 -18.52 4.32
N LYS A 216 32.66 -19.61 5.00
CA LYS A 216 31.78 -20.76 5.24
C LYS A 216 30.66 -20.36 6.19
N LYS A 217 29.46 -20.18 5.66
CA LYS A 217 28.25 -19.89 6.45
C LYS A 217 27.73 -21.16 7.10
N ILE A 218 27.65 -21.16 8.43
CA ILE A 218 27.03 -22.22 9.22
C ILE A 218 25.67 -21.74 9.73
N PRO A 219 24.66 -22.62 9.88
CA PRO A 219 23.43 -22.29 10.58
C PRO A 219 23.72 -21.79 11.99
N ARG A 220 22.83 -20.96 12.54
CA ARG A 220 22.92 -20.60 13.95
C ARG A 220 22.82 -21.86 14.80
N GLY A 221 23.73 -22.00 15.75
CA GLY A 221 23.66 -23.07 16.74
C GLY A 221 22.39 -22.97 17.60
N PRO A 222 22.09 -24.01 18.39
CA PRO A 222 20.99 -23.94 19.33
C PRO A 222 21.20 -22.76 20.29
N PRO A 223 20.11 -22.07 20.70
CA PRO A 223 20.21 -21.05 21.73
C PRO A 223 20.63 -21.69 23.06
N SER A 224 20.96 -20.85 24.04
CA SER A 224 21.03 -21.32 25.41
C SER A 224 19.71 -21.99 25.82
N PRO A 225 19.73 -23.06 26.64
CA PRO A 225 18.54 -23.70 27.18
C PRO A 225 17.47 -22.68 27.60
N PRO A 226 16.19 -22.90 27.22
CA PRO A 226 15.14 -21.92 27.45
C PRO A 226 14.97 -21.68 28.94
N ALA A 227 14.93 -20.40 29.32
CA ALA A 227 14.63 -20.03 30.70
C ALA A 227 13.16 -20.36 31.02
N PRO A 228 12.85 -20.78 32.26
CA PRO A 228 11.47 -20.95 32.71
C PRO A 228 10.66 -19.65 32.56
N VAL A 229 9.44 -19.77 32.06
CA VAL A 229 8.56 -18.63 31.82
C VAL A 229 7.79 -18.31 33.10
N MET A 230 8.15 -17.20 33.75
CA MET A 230 7.59 -16.75 35.03
C MET A 230 6.41 -15.82 34.81
N HIS A 231 5.33 -16.33 34.21
CA HIS A 231 4.08 -15.58 34.04
C HIS A 231 3.16 -15.74 35.26
N SER A 232 2.27 -14.77 35.45
CA SER A 232 1.10 -14.97 36.30
C SER A 232 0.21 -16.09 35.73
N PRO A 233 -0.67 -16.69 36.56
CA PRO A 233 -1.67 -17.62 36.06
C PRO A 233 -2.43 -17.02 34.87
N SER A 234 -2.67 -17.83 33.84
CA SER A 234 -3.32 -17.35 32.62
C SER A 234 -4.69 -16.73 32.94
N ARG A 235 -4.90 -15.50 32.46
CA ARG A 235 -6.22 -14.87 32.55
C ARG A 235 -7.20 -15.70 31.72
N LYS A 236 -8.35 -16.02 32.30
CA LYS A 236 -9.44 -16.69 31.59
C LYS A 236 -9.96 -15.76 30.48
N MET A 237 -9.65 -16.09 29.24
CA MET A 237 -10.17 -15.40 28.06
C MET A 237 -11.65 -15.71 27.90
N THR A 238 -12.49 -14.69 27.79
CA THR A 238 -13.92 -14.90 27.52
C THR A 238 -14.13 -15.09 26.02
N VAL A 239 -15.15 -15.88 25.63
CA VAL A 239 -15.49 -16.07 24.21
C VAL A 239 -15.84 -14.74 23.54
N LYS A 240 -16.49 -13.83 24.28
CA LYS A 240 -16.81 -12.48 23.84
C LYS A 240 -15.54 -11.69 23.49
N GLU A 241 -14.58 -11.63 24.41
CA GLU A 241 -13.29 -10.96 24.18
C GLU A 241 -12.57 -11.57 22.98
N GLN A 242 -12.52 -12.90 22.87
CA GLN A 242 -11.91 -13.57 21.72
C GLN A 242 -12.58 -13.22 20.38
N GLN A 243 -13.89 -13.00 20.36
CA GLN A 243 -14.64 -12.59 19.17
C GLN A 243 -14.42 -11.12 18.82
N GLU A 244 -14.37 -10.24 19.81
CA GLU A 244 -14.07 -8.81 19.62
C GLU A 244 -12.68 -8.59 19.02
N TRP A 245 -11.70 -9.42 19.41
CA TRP A 245 -10.34 -9.39 18.88
C TRP A 245 -10.15 -10.18 17.58
N LYS A 246 -11.22 -10.72 16.98
CA LYS A 246 -11.13 -11.41 15.68
C LYS A 246 -10.96 -10.39 14.56
N ILE A 247 -9.73 -10.23 14.09
CA ILE A 247 -9.39 -9.32 12.99
C ILE A 247 -9.98 -9.85 11.67
N PRO A 248 -10.85 -9.09 10.97
CA PRO A 248 -11.36 -9.46 9.66
C PRO A 248 -10.23 -9.59 8.62
N PRO A 249 -10.37 -10.47 7.60
CA PRO A 249 -9.36 -10.60 6.56
C PRO A 249 -9.21 -9.30 5.78
N CYS A 250 -7.97 -8.91 5.48
CA CYS A 250 -7.69 -7.74 4.66
C CYS A 250 -7.94 -8.06 3.18
N ILE A 251 -9.08 -7.59 2.67
CA ILE A 251 -9.42 -7.66 1.25
C ILE A 251 -8.99 -6.33 0.61
N SER A 252 -7.85 -6.35 -0.06
CA SER A 252 -7.29 -5.17 -0.71
C SER A 252 -7.91 -4.95 -2.08
N ASN A 253 -8.25 -3.69 -2.39
CA ASN A 253 -8.63 -3.27 -3.74
C ASN A 253 -7.45 -3.22 -4.72
N TRP A 254 -6.20 -3.27 -4.24
CA TRP A 254 -4.99 -3.19 -5.07
C TRP A 254 -4.24 -4.51 -5.19
N LYS A 255 -4.07 -5.25 -4.09
CA LYS A 255 -3.17 -6.41 -4.05
C LYS A 255 -3.93 -7.69 -3.78
N ASN A 256 -3.79 -8.64 -4.69
CA ASN A 256 -4.26 -10.00 -4.54
C ASN A 256 -3.12 -10.97 -4.89
N ALA A 257 -2.18 -11.14 -3.96
CA ALA A 257 -0.95 -11.89 -4.21
C ALA A 257 -1.19 -13.37 -4.56
N LYS A 258 -2.29 -13.95 -4.07
CA LYS A 258 -2.67 -15.34 -4.32
C LYS A 258 -3.73 -15.50 -5.42
N GLY A 259 -4.14 -14.41 -6.07
CA GLY A 259 -5.10 -14.45 -7.18
C GLY A 259 -6.48 -14.97 -6.80
N TYR A 260 -6.92 -14.82 -5.56
CA TYR A 260 -8.24 -15.32 -5.13
C TYR A 260 -9.40 -14.61 -5.83
N THR A 261 -10.41 -15.39 -6.23
CA THR A 261 -11.67 -14.85 -6.74
C THR A 261 -12.54 -14.44 -5.56
N ILE A 262 -12.60 -13.12 -5.30
CA ILE A 262 -13.35 -12.54 -4.17
C ILE A 262 -14.66 -11.96 -4.71
N PRO A 263 -15.82 -12.33 -4.13
CA PRO A 263 -17.10 -11.78 -4.56
C PRO A 263 -17.15 -10.26 -4.33
N LEU A 264 -17.97 -9.58 -5.15
CA LEU A 264 -17.97 -8.11 -5.23
C LEU A 264 -18.38 -7.46 -3.91
N ASP A 265 -19.32 -8.05 -3.18
CA ASP A 265 -19.77 -7.58 -1.86
C ASP A 265 -18.62 -7.54 -0.87
N LYS A 266 -17.77 -8.58 -0.82
CA LYS A 266 -16.61 -8.64 0.08
C LYS A 266 -15.46 -7.76 -0.37
N ARG A 267 -15.32 -7.50 -1.68
CA ARG A 267 -14.33 -6.57 -2.22
C ARG A 267 -14.66 -5.12 -1.84
N LEU A 268 -15.94 -4.77 -1.85
CA LEU A 268 -16.41 -3.43 -1.48
C LEU A 268 -16.74 -3.30 0.02
N ALA A 269 -16.76 -4.40 0.78
CA ALA A 269 -17.17 -4.39 2.19
C ALA A 269 -16.28 -3.54 3.11
N ALA A 270 -14.98 -3.46 2.82
CA ALA A 270 -14.04 -2.64 3.61
C ALA A 270 -14.06 -1.16 3.19
N ASP A 271 -14.86 -0.82 2.18
CA ASP A 271 -14.92 0.51 1.60
C ASP A 271 -15.91 1.39 2.38
N GLY A 272 -15.38 2.26 3.23
CA GLY A 272 -16.16 3.19 4.05
C GLY A 272 -16.94 4.23 3.24
N ARG A 273 -16.85 4.26 1.91
CA ARG A 273 -17.64 5.14 1.03
C ARG A 273 -19.15 5.03 1.27
N GLY A 274 -19.65 3.84 1.62
CA GLY A 274 -21.07 3.65 1.94
C GLY A 274 -21.51 4.24 3.28
N LEU A 275 -20.56 4.52 4.19
CA LEU A 275 -20.81 5.15 5.49
C LEU A 275 -20.73 6.69 5.39
N GLN A 276 -20.10 7.22 4.33
CA GLN A 276 -20.00 8.65 4.10
C GLN A 276 -21.27 9.17 3.41
N THR A 277 -22.10 9.89 4.15
CA THR A 277 -23.20 10.66 3.54
C THR A 277 -22.67 11.98 3.00
N VAL A 278 -23.01 12.29 1.74
CA VAL A 278 -22.66 13.58 1.13
C VAL A 278 -23.63 14.64 1.66
N HIS A 279 -23.14 15.54 2.49
CA HIS A 279 -23.92 16.66 3.01
C HIS A 279 -23.69 17.89 2.13
N ILE A 280 -24.76 18.54 1.67
CA ILE A 280 -24.69 19.78 0.87
C ILE A 280 -25.20 20.94 1.73
N ASN A 281 -24.47 22.05 1.72
CA ASN A 281 -24.82 23.24 2.49
C ASN A 281 -25.95 24.04 1.80
N GLU A 282 -26.96 24.47 2.56
CA GLU A 282 -28.07 25.31 2.08
C GLU A 282 -27.62 26.67 1.52
N ASN A 283 -26.42 27.14 1.89
CA ASN A 283 -25.84 28.35 1.32
C ASN A 283 -25.63 28.26 -0.19
N PHE A 284 -25.47 27.05 -0.75
CA PHE A 284 -25.43 26.87 -2.20
C PHE A 284 -26.75 27.25 -2.87
N ALA A 285 -27.89 26.95 -2.23
CA ALA A 285 -29.20 27.38 -2.72
C ALA A 285 -29.36 28.90 -2.63
N LYS A 286 -29.01 29.49 -1.48
CA LYS A 286 -29.05 30.96 -1.28
C LYS A 286 -28.17 31.70 -2.29
N LEU A 287 -26.97 31.17 -2.57
CA LEU A 287 -26.06 31.73 -3.56
C LEU A 287 -26.62 31.61 -4.98
N ALA A 288 -27.15 30.43 -5.35
CA ALA A 288 -27.75 30.22 -6.66
C ALA A 288 -28.95 31.15 -6.89
N GLU A 289 -29.82 31.31 -5.89
CA GLU A 289 -30.95 32.24 -5.94
C GLU A 289 -30.50 33.69 -6.03
N ALA A 290 -29.51 34.10 -5.23
CA ALA A 290 -28.96 35.45 -5.28
C ALA A 290 -28.37 35.77 -6.67
N LEU A 291 -27.62 34.84 -7.26
CA LEU A 291 -27.08 34.99 -8.61
C LEU A 291 -28.18 35.04 -9.68
N TYR A 292 -29.22 34.23 -9.55
CA TYR A 292 -30.37 34.27 -10.47
C TYR A 292 -31.13 35.60 -10.40
N ILE A 293 -31.33 36.13 -9.19
CA ILE A 293 -31.93 37.45 -8.96
C ILE A 293 -31.04 38.55 -9.55
N ALA A 294 -29.71 38.46 -9.35
CA ALA A 294 -28.75 39.41 -9.88
C ALA A 294 -28.74 39.42 -11.42
N ASP A 295 -28.77 38.25 -12.08
CA ASP A 295 -28.84 38.16 -13.55
C ASP A 295 -30.13 38.81 -14.08
N ARG A 296 -31.28 38.51 -13.47
CA ARG A 296 -32.56 39.13 -13.85
C ARG A 296 -32.50 40.66 -13.73
N LYS A 297 -31.98 41.18 -12.62
CA LYS A 297 -31.85 42.63 -12.41
C LYS A 297 -30.85 43.28 -13.34
N ALA A 298 -29.75 42.59 -13.68
CA ALA A 298 -28.79 43.06 -14.66
C ALA A 298 -29.41 43.17 -16.06
N ARG A 299 -30.21 42.17 -16.49
CA ARG A 299 -30.94 42.20 -17.76
C ARG A 299 -31.95 43.34 -17.82
N GLU A 300 -32.77 43.51 -16.79
CA GLU A 300 -33.71 44.64 -16.67
C GLU A 300 -32.98 46.00 -16.78
N ALA A 301 -31.84 46.15 -16.10
CA ALA A 301 -31.05 47.38 -16.16
C ALA A 301 -30.40 47.62 -17.53
N VAL A 302 -29.95 46.58 -18.23
CA VAL A 302 -29.44 46.68 -19.60
C VAL A 302 -30.56 47.05 -20.56
N GLU A 303 -31.73 46.42 -20.45
CA GLU A 303 -32.88 46.71 -21.30
C GLU A 303 -33.38 48.15 -21.12
N MET A 304 -33.52 48.61 -19.86
CA MET A 304 -33.90 50.00 -19.59
C MET A 304 -32.88 51.00 -20.15
N ARG A 305 -31.58 50.74 -20.01
CA ARG A 305 -30.54 51.59 -20.63
C ARG A 305 -30.64 51.61 -22.14
N ALA A 306 -30.80 50.46 -22.77
CA ALA A 306 -30.97 50.36 -24.22
C ALA A 306 -32.23 51.11 -24.71
N GLN A 307 -33.33 51.07 -23.96
CA GLN A 307 -34.55 51.83 -24.28
C GLN A 307 -34.33 53.35 -24.13
N VAL A 308 -33.64 53.80 -23.10
CA VAL A 308 -33.29 55.21 -22.89
C VAL A 308 -32.36 55.70 -24.00
N GLU A 309 -31.32 54.95 -24.34
CA GLU A 309 -30.40 55.28 -25.43
C GLU A 309 -31.13 55.36 -26.77
N ARG A 310 -32.05 54.42 -27.05
CA ARG A 310 -32.92 54.49 -28.25
C ARG A 310 -33.79 55.74 -28.27
N LYS A 311 -34.40 56.12 -27.15
CA LYS A 311 -35.20 57.36 -27.06
C LYS A 311 -34.34 58.61 -27.26
N MET A 312 -33.14 58.65 -26.68
CA MET A 312 -32.21 59.76 -26.89
C MET A 312 -31.76 59.85 -28.34
N ALA A 313 -31.44 58.71 -28.97
CA ALA A 313 -31.08 58.64 -30.38
C ALA A 313 -32.24 59.06 -31.31
N GLN A 314 -33.49 58.68 -30.99
CA GLN A 314 -34.69 59.14 -31.72
C GLN A 314 -34.85 60.67 -31.61
N LYS A 315 -34.74 61.22 -30.40
CA LYS A 315 -34.83 62.67 -30.18
C LYS A 315 -33.69 63.44 -30.85
N GLU A 316 -32.50 62.85 -30.93
CA GLU A 316 -31.37 63.42 -31.66
C GLU A 316 -31.60 63.37 -33.18
N LYS A 317 -32.19 62.28 -33.71
CA LYS A 317 -32.61 62.19 -35.11
C LYS A 317 -33.68 63.22 -35.46
N GLU A 318 -34.70 63.38 -34.61
CA GLU A 318 -35.76 64.38 -34.78
C GLU A 318 -35.18 65.81 -34.82
N LYS A 319 -34.26 66.15 -33.90
CA LYS A 319 -33.53 67.42 -33.95
C LYS A 319 -32.70 67.60 -35.23
N LYS A 320 -32.09 66.53 -35.74
CA LYS A 320 -31.35 66.57 -37.01
C LYS A 320 -32.31 66.79 -38.19
N GLU A 321 -33.48 66.18 -38.18
CA GLU A 321 -34.53 66.39 -39.20
C GLU A 321 -35.08 67.81 -39.16
N GLU A 322 -35.35 68.38 -37.98
CA GLU A 322 -35.73 69.79 -37.82
C GLU A 322 -34.65 70.73 -38.35
N LYS A 323 -33.38 70.48 -38.01
CA LYS A 323 -32.25 71.28 -38.51
C LYS A 323 -32.08 71.18 -40.02
N LEU A 324 -32.32 70.00 -40.61
CA LEU A 324 -32.34 69.82 -42.06
C LEU A 324 -33.53 70.54 -42.70
N ARG A 325 -34.69 70.60 -42.02
CA ARG A 325 -35.88 71.33 -42.46
C ARG A 325 -35.64 72.84 -42.48
N GLU A 326 -35.01 73.38 -41.43
CA GLU A 326 -34.60 74.79 -41.37
C GLU A 326 -33.60 75.12 -42.48
N LEU A 327 -32.57 74.28 -42.68
CA LEU A 327 -31.59 74.46 -43.76
C LEU A 327 -32.25 74.39 -45.15
N ALA A 328 -33.21 73.49 -45.35
CA ALA A 328 -33.97 73.40 -46.60
C ALA A 328 -34.87 74.63 -46.81
N GLN A 329 -35.42 75.22 -45.73
CA GLN A 329 -36.22 76.44 -45.77
C GLN A 329 -35.36 77.66 -46.11
N ILE A 330 -34.18 77.79 -45.49
CA ILE A 330 -33.17 78.81 -45.84
C ILE A 330 -32.69 78.65 -47.29
N ALA A 331 -32.48 77.40 -47.76
CA ALA A 331 -32.10 77.14 -49.15
C ALA A 331 -33.23 77.48 -50.16
N ARG A 332 -34.50 77.28 -49.78
CA ARG A 332 -35.66 77.72 -50.58
C ARG A 332 -35.80 79.23 -50.59
N GLU A 333 -35.64 79.91 -49.46
CA GLU A 333 -35.65 81.38 -49.38
C GLU A 333 -34.54 82.00 -50.23
N ARG A 334 -33.33 81.41 -50.21
CA ARG A 334 -32.23 81.81 -51.11
C ARG A 334 -32.53 81.59 -52.59
N ARG A 335 -33.33 80.58 -52.95
CA ARG A 335 -33.71 80.29 -54.35
C ARG A 335 -34.95 81.06 -54.82
N ALA A 336 -35.82 81.49 -53.89
CA ALA A 336 -37.06 82.23 -54.17
C ALA A 336 -36.84 83.70 -54.61
N GLY A 337 -35.59 84.16 -54.69
CA GLY A 337 -35.26 85.35 -55.48
C GLY A 337 -35.93 86.66 -55.04
N ILE A 338 -36.22 86.84 -53.74
CA ILE A 338 -36.66 88.13 -53.21
C ILE A 338 -35.43 89.02 -52.99
N LYS A 339 -35.18 89.91 -53.96
CA LYS A 339 -34.33 91.10 -53.79
C LYS A 339 -35.07 92.10 -52.89
N THR A 340 -34.57 92.31 -51.66
CA THR A 340 -34.71 93.58 -50.95
C THR A 340 -33.32 94.19 -50.78
N HIS A 341 -33.05 95.21 -51.59
CA HIS A 341 -31.74 95.84 -51.81
C HIS A 341 -31.42 96.94 -50.77
N ILE A 342 -31.78 96.81 -49.48
CA ILE A 342 -31.50 97.93 -48.52
C ILE A 342 -30.86 97.50 -47.19
N GLU A 343 -30.78 96.21 -46.85
CA GLU A 343 -30.16 95.78 -45.55
C GLU A 343 -28.87 94.97 -45.72
N LYS A 344 -28.15 95.16 -46.83
CA LYS A 344 -26.97 94.35 -47.19
C LYS A 344 -25.62 94.94 -46.80
N GLU A 345 -25.51 96.22 -46.50
CA GLU A 345 -24.19 96.83 -46.23
C GLU A 345 -23.78 96.79 -44.74
N GLU A 346 -24.73 96.70 -43.80
CA GLU A 346 -24.42 96.76 -42.36
C GLU A 346 -24.13 95.38 -41.72
N ASN A 347 -24.66 94.29 -42.29
CA ASN A 347 -24.41 92.93 -41.80
C ASN A 347 -23.21 92.24 -42.47
N GLU A 348 -22.85 92.60 -43.71
CA GLU A 348 -21.68 92.00 -44.39
C GLU A 348 -20.33 92.40 -43.75
N THR A 349 -20.27 93.54 -43.03
CA THR A 349 -19.08 93.95 -42.27
C THR A 349 -18.95 93.19 -40.94
N ARG A 350 -20.05 92.94 -40.23
CA ARG A 350 -20.08 92.13 -39.01
C ARG A 350 -19.79 90.64 -39.28
N GLU A 351 -20.40 90.07 -40.32
CA GLU A 351 -20.14 88.68 -40.71
C GLU A 351 -18.69 88.46 -41.16
N ARG A 352 -18.06 89.44 -41.82
CA ARG A 352 -16.65 89.35 -42.26
C ARG A 352 -15.66 89.43 -41.09
N ASP A 353 -16.00 90.14 -40.01
CA ASP A 353 -15.19 90.20 -38.78
C ASP A 353 -15.42 88.98 -37.88
N GLU A 354 -16.64 88.45 -37.82
CA GLU A 354 -16.96 87.20 -37.12
C GLU A 354 -16.30 85.99 -37.78
N ILE A 355 -16.31 85.89 -39.12
CA ILE A 355 -15.59 84.83 -39.86
C ILE A 355 -14.08 84.92 -39.63
N ARG A 356 -13.51 86.13 -39.49
CA ARG A 356 -12.09 86.29 -39.16
C ARG A 356 -11.77 85.87 -37.73
N HIS A 357 -12.66 86.15 -36.79
CA HIS A 357 -12.52 85.76 -35.38
C HIS A 357 -12.72 84.25 -35.18
N GLU A 358 -13.72 83.67 -35.83
CA GLU A 358 -14.06 82.25 -35.79
C GLU A 358 -12.97 81.39 -36.44
N ARG A 359 -12.46 81.77 -37.62
CA ARG A 359 -11.34 81.08 -38.27
C ARG A 359 -10.01 81.21 -37.49
N ARG A 360 -9.91 82.17 -36.56
CA ARG A 360 -8.77 82.29 -35.62
C ARG A 360 -8.95 81.33 -34.44
N LYS A 361 -10.19 81.22 -33.93
CA LYS A 361 -10.58 80.36 -32.81
C LYS A 361 -10.57 78.88 -33.21
N GLU A 362 -11.02 78.56 -34.42
CA GLU A 362 -10.98 77.22 -35.01
C GLU A 362 -9.53 76.75 -35.22
N ARG A 363 -8.66 77.57 -35.81
CA ARG A 363 -7.22 77.25 -35.89
C ARG A 363 -6.57 77.09 -34.51
N GLN A 364 -7.06 77.78 -33.47
CA GLN A 364 -6.59 77.59 -32.10
C GLN A 364 -7.08 76.28 -31.50
N HIS A 365 -8.34 75.92 -31.74
CA HIS A 365 -8.95 74.66 -31.29
C HIS A 365 -8.31 73.46 -32.00
N ASP A 366 -8.09 73.55 -33.31
CA ASP A 366 -7.50 72.50 -34.12
C ASP A 366 -6.00 72.31 -33.81
N ARG A 367 -5.30 73.40 -33.46
CA ARG A 367 -3.90 73.34 -32.97
C ARG A 367 -3.80 72.78 -31.55
N ASN A 368 -4.81 73.00 -30.70
CA ASN A 368 -4.89 72.38 -29.37
C ASN A 368 -5.27 70.89 -29.47
N LEU A 369 -6.18 70.52 -30.38
CA LEU A 369 -6.58 69.14 -30.62
C LEU A 369 -5.45 68.33 -31.28
N ALA A 370 -4.72 68.93 -32.23
CA ALA A 370 -3.51 68.35 -32.83
C ALA A 370 -2.35 68.20 -31.82
N ARG A 371 -2.34 68.95 -30.72
CA ARG A 371 -1.33 68.86 -29.65
C ARG A 371 -1.75 67.93 -28.50
N ALA A 372 -3.04 67.65 -28.33
CA ALA A 372 -3.59 66.92 -27.18
C ALA A 372 -3.72 65.40 -27.37
N ALA A 373 -3.78 64.85 -28.61
CA ALA A 373 -3.74 63.40 -28.85
C ALA A 373 -3.60 63.02 -30.35
N PRO A 374 -2.41 62.64 -30.85
CA PRO A 374 -2.26 62.15 -32.23
C PRO A 374 -2.88 60.75 -32.48
N ASP A 375 -3.04 59.92 -31.45
CA ASP A 375 -3.40 58.50 -31.61
C ASP A 375 -4.91 58.20 -31.72
N LYS A 376 -5.79 59.19 -31.50
CA LYS A 376 -7.24 58.99 -31.57
C LYS A 376 -7.86 59.32 -32.93
N ARG A 377 -7.06 59.76 -33.91
CA ARG A 377 -7.52 60.11 -35.28
C ARG A 377 -7.86 58.89 -36.15
N SER A 378 -7.25 57.72 -35.94
CA SER A 378 -7.39 56.60 -36.87
C SER A 378 -8.70 55.79 -36.74
N LYS A 379 -9.46 55.94 -35.65
CA LYS A 379 -10.60 55.06 -35.37
C LYS A 379 -11.97 55.67 -35.74
N LEU A 380 -12.10 56.99 -35.73
CA LEU A 380 -13.33 57.70 -36.07
C LEU A 380 -13.44 58.09 -37.55
N GLN A 381 -12.32 58.13 -38.28
CA GLN A 381 -12.31 58.40 -39.72
C GLN A 381 -12.48 57.11 -40.57
N ARG A 382 -12.21 55.93 -39.98
CA ARG A 382 -12.35 54.62 -40.66
C ARG A 382 -13.79 54.07 -40.61
N ASP A 383 -14.61 54.57 -39.69
CA ASP A 383 -16.04 54.23 -39.58
C ASP A 383 -16.94 55.24 -40.35
N GLN A 384 -16.35 56.31 -40.93
CA GLN A 384 -17.08 57.29 -41.75
C GLN A 384 -17.05 56.94 -43.26
N ASP A 385 -16.16 56.05 -43.67
CA ASP A 385 -16.03 55.55 -45.05
C ASP A 385 -16.71 54.18 -45.28
N ARG A 386 -17.57 53.77 -44.34
CA ARG A 386 -18.40 52.56 -44.44
C ARG A 386 -19.83 52.94 -44.15
N ASP A 387 -20.57 53.21 -45.23
CA ASP A 387 -22.04 53.08 -45.37
C ASP A 387 -22.60 54.19 -46.27
N ILE A 388 -22.61 53.98 -47.59
CA ILE A 388 -23.69 54.32 -48.55
C ILE A 388 -23.32 53.59 -49.85
N SER A 389 -23.53 52.26 -49.90
CA SER A 389 -23.60 51.53 -51.19
C SER A 389 -24.19 50.10 -51.13
N GLU A 390 -24.52 49.53 -49.95
CA GLU A 390 -25.08 48.16 -49.87
C GLU A 390 -26.47 48.04 -49.20
N LEU A 391 -27.22 49.13 -49.11
CA LEU A 391 -28.62 49.14 -48.68
C LEU A 391 -29.44 49.95 -49.68
N ILE A 392 -29.74 49.33 -50.83
CA ILE A 392 -30.83 49.54 -51.81
C ILE A 392 -30.29 49.11 -53.19
N ALA A 393 -30.52 47.86 -53.58
CA ALA A 393 -30.96 47.46 -54.94
C ALA A 393 -30.86 45.94 -55.14
N LEU A 394 -32.02 45.31 -55.02
CA LEU A 394 -32.34 43.94 -55.39
C LEU A 394 -32.46 43.83 -56.92
N GLY A 395 -31.58 43.05 -57.58
CA GLY A 395 -31.87 42.31 -58.82
C GLY A 395 -31.42 42.88 -60.18
N VAL A 396 -30.55 42.11 -60.85
CA VAL A 396 -30.16 42.05 -62.29
C VAL A 396 -28.76 42.64 -62.63
N PRO A 397 -27.92 41.91 -63.40
CA PRO A 397 -26.46 41.96 -63.29
C PRO A 397 -25.82 42.92 -64.29
N ASN A 398 -24.69 43.52 -63.93
CA ASN A 398 -23.79 44.06 -64.94
C ASN A 398 -22.32 43.70 -64.65
N GLN A 399 -21.65 43.34 -65.73
CA GLN A 399 -20.35 42.72 -65.77
C GLN A 399 -19.22 43.74 -65.52
N ARG A 400 -18.34 43.36 -64.59
CA ARG A 400 -16.89 43.60 -64.52
C ARG A 400 -16.35 44.95 -65.05
N ALA A 401 -15.70 45.68 -64.13
CA ALA A 401 -14.34 46.17 -64.35
C ALA A 401 -13.62 46.28 -63.00
N ALA A 402 -13.00 45.20 -62.55
CA ALA A 402 -12.06 45.23 -61.42
C ALA A 402 -10.64 45.42 -62.01
N THR A 403 -10.03 46.55 -61.69
CA THR A 403 -8.78 47.04 -62.27
C THR A 403 -7.57 46.65 -61.42
N GLU A 404 -7.50 45.41 -60.93
CA GLU A 404 -6.35 44.94 -60.14
C GLU A 404 -6.18 43.41 -60.26
N ILE A 405 -4.92 42.98 -60.25
CA ILE A 405 -4.36 41.71 -60.76
C ILE A 405 -5.10 40.46 -60.24
N GLN A 406 -5.44 39.54 -61.15
CA GLN A 406 -6.11 38.26 -60.84
C GLN A 406 -5.16 37.32 -60.08
N TYR A 407 -5.43 37.09 -58.80
CA TYR A 407 -4.80 36.02 -58.02
C TYR A 407 -5.54 34.68 -58.25
N ASP A 408 -4.80 33.56 -58.37
CA ASP A 408 -5.40 32.23 -58.55
C ASP A 408 -6.14 31.80 -57.27
N GLN A 409 -7.46 31.63 -57.39
CA GLN A 409 -8.35 31.31 -56.29
C GLN A 409 -8.04 29.95 -55.64
N ARG A 410 -7.32 29.06 -56.33
CA ARG A 410 -6.85 27.79 -55.76
C ARG A 410 -5.76 27.98 -54.71
N LEU A 411 -4.98 29.07 -54.78
CA LEU A 411 -3.91 29.37 -53.83
C LEU A 411 -4.41 30.19 -52.62
N PHE A 412 -5.59 30.80 -52.71
CA PHE A 412 -6.21 31.48 -51.57
C PHE A 412 -6.84 30.45 -50.62
N ASN A 413 -6.54 30.55 -49.33
CA ASN A 413 -6.90 29.57 -48.27
C ASN A 413 -6.12 28.23 -48.30
N GLN A 414 -5.02 28.12 -49.04
CA GLN A 414 -4.11 26.96 -48.96
C GLN A 414 -2.85 27.28 -48.13
N ASN A 415 -2.99 27.67 -46.86
CA ASN A 415 -2.12 27.19 -45.77
C ASN A 415 -2.43 27.86 -44.43
N LYS A 416 -2.28 27.05 -43.38
CA LYS A 416 -2.19 27.41 -41.96
C LYS A 416 -1.20 28.57 -41.77
N GLY A 417 -1.70 29.80 -41.67
CA GLY A 417 -0.87 31.01 -41.59
C GLY A 417 -0.51 31.49 -40.19
N MET A 418 -1.12 30.95 -39.13
CA MET A 418 -0.84 31.39 -37.74
C MET A 418 -0.64 30.26 -36.72
N ASP A 419 -0.96 29.01 -37.08
CA ASP A 419 -1.01 27.89 -36.11
C ASP A 419 0.25 26.99 -36.17
N SER A 420 1.14 27.22 -37.14
CA SER A 420 2.44 26.54 -37.26
C SER A 420 3.55 27.34 -36.56
N GLY A 421 3.27 27.81 -35.35
CA GLY A 421 4.28 28.38 -34.47
C GLY A 421 5.06 27.26 -33.79
N PHE A 422 6.38 27.32 -33.86
CA PHE A 422 7.30 26.52 -33.05
C PHE A 422 6.80 26.51 -31.59
N ALA A 423 6.27 25.37 -31.14
CA ALA A 423 5.61 25.20 -29.85
C ALA A 423 6.66 25.21 -28.72
N GLY A 424 7.24 26.39 -28.46
CA GLY A 424 8.02 26.69 -27.26
C GLY A 424 9.25 25.81 -26.98
N GLY A 425 9.72 24.99 -27.92
CA GLY A 425 10.81 24.04 -27.68
C GLY A 425 10.38 22.79 -26.89
N GLU A 426 9.12 22.36 -26.98
CA GLU A 426 8.70 21.06 -26.44
C GLU A 426 9.17 19.92 -27.36
N ASP A 427 10.24 19.23 -26.95
CA ASP A 427 10.88 18.11 -27.68
C ASP A 427 9.96 16.88 -27.89
N GLU A 428 8.79 16.85 -27.26
CA GLU A 428 7.81 15.76 -27.36
C GLU A 428 6.88 15.89 -28.59
N LEU A 429 6.77 17.07 -29.20
CA LEU A 429 6.01 17.26 -30.44
C LEU A 429 6.88 16.88 -31.64
N TYR A 430 6.87 15.60 -32.00
CA TYR A 430 7.65 15.00 -33.10
C TYR A 430 7.15 15.42 -34.50
N ASN A 431 7.06 16.73 -34.76
CA ASN A 431 6.57 17.36 -35.99
C ASN A 431 7.71 17.77 -36.93
N VAL A 432 8.73 16.92 -37.09
CA VAL A 432 9.95 17.24 -37.85
C VAL A 432 9.75 17.19 -39.38
N TYR A 433 8.72 16.49 -39.85
CA TYR A 433 8.44 16.31 -41.28
C TYR A 433 7.01 16.68 -41.64
N ASP A 434 6.85 17.44 -42.73
CA ASP A 434 5.55 17.91 -43.23
C ASP A 434 4.73 16.82 -43.93
N GLN A 435 5.36 15.73 -44.37
CA GLN A 435 4.70 14.63 -45.08
C GLN A 435 5.07 13.23 -44.54
N PRO A 436 4.13 12.27 -44.53
CA PRO A 436 4.40 10.91 -44.12
C PRO A 436 5.27 10.18 -45.16
N TRP A 437 6.18 9.31 -44.68
CA TRP A 437 7.13 8.55 -45.51
C TRP A 437 6.48 7.65 -46.60
N ARG A 438 5.20 7.28 -46.46
CA ARG A 438 4.44 6.54 -47.48
C ARG A 438 3.04 7.15 -47.66
N THR A 439 2.66 7.40 -48.91
CA THR A 439 1.32 7.87 -49.33
C THR A 439 0.22 6.78 -49.27
N GLY A 440 0.58 5.55 -48.87
CA GLY A 440 -0.29 4.38 -48.95
C GLY A 440 -1.57 4.44 -48.11
N LYS A 441 -1.68 5.34 -47.13
CA LYS A 441 -2.90 5.47 -46.30
C LYS A 441 -4.05 6.14 -47.06
N ASP A 442 -3.74 7.00 -48.02
CA ASP A 442 -4.73 7.70 -48.87
C ASP A 442 -5.12 6.83 -50.08
N MET A 443 -4.16 6.07 -50.62
CA MET A 443 -4.43 5.08 -51.68
C MET A 443 -5.26 3.88 -51.19
N ALA A 444 -5.14 3.48 -49.93
CA ALA A 444 -5.88 2.33 -49.38
C ALA A 444 -7.41 2.46 -49.50
N GLN A 445 -7.95 3.68 -49.55
CA GLN A 445 -9.38 3.94 -49.73
C GLN A 445 -9.88 3.70 -51.18
N ASN A 446 -8.96 3.59 -52.15
CA ASN A 446 -9.27 3.40 -53.57
C ASN A 446 -8.71 2.09 -54.16
N VAL A 447 -8.02 1.27 -53.37
CA VAL A 447 -7.39 0.03 -53.87
C VAL A 447 -8.41 -1.11 -54.10
N TYR A 448 -9.60 -1.07 -53.49
CA TYR A 448 -10.65 -2.05 -53.78
C TYR A 448 -12.06 -1.49 -53.58
N ARG A 449 -12.73 -1.12 -54.67
CA ARG A 449 -14.18 -0.84 -54.73
C ARG A 449 -14.80 -1.60 -55.90
N PRO A 450 -15.51 -2.72 -55.68
CA PRO A 450 -16.23 -3.40 -56.75
C PRO A 450 -17.43 -2.55 -57.18
N THR A 451 -17.37 -1.96 -58.38
CA THR A 451 -18.49 -1.20 -58.95
C THR A 451 -19.35 -2.11 -59.81
N LYS A 452 -20.38 -2.72 -59.22
CA LYS A 452 -21.39 -3.53 -59.93
C LYS A 452 -22.21 -2.75 -60.97
N ASN A 453 -22.02 -1.43 -61.05
CA ASN A 453 -22.77 -0.53 -61.93
C ASN A 453 -21.99 -0.06 -63.16
N ALA A 454 -20.66 -0.21 -63.21
CA ALA A 454 -19.88 0.20 -64.39
C ALA A 454 -20.01 -0.82 -65.55
N ASP A 455 -20.09 -2.11 -65.22
CA ASP A 455 -20.18 -3.17 -66.23
C ASP A 455 -21.55 -3.24 -66.91
N LYS A 456 -22.60 -2.72 -66.25
CA LYS A 456 -23.99 -2.75 -66.73
C LYS A 456 -24.26 -1.78 -67.89
N GLU A 457 -23.47 -0.72 -68.01
CA GLU A 457 -23.52 0.21 -69.15
C GLU A 457 -22.68 -0.28 -70.34
N THR A 458 -21.72 -1.18 -70.11
CA THR A 458 -20.75 -1.62 -71.13
C THR A 458 -21.16 -2.92 -71.81
N TYR A 459 -21.80 -3.85 -71.09
CA TYR A 459 -22.34 -5.11 -71.63
C TYR A 459 -23.79 -5.25 -71.15
N GLY A 460 -24.76 -4.88 -72.01
CA GLY A 460 -26.19 -4.97 -71.71
C GLY A 460 -26.71 -6.39 -71.43
N ASP A 461 -28.01 -6.52 -71.14
CA ASP A 461 -28.76 -7.67 -70.55
C ASP A 461 -28.57 -9.10 -71.15
N ASP A 462 -27.67 -9.29 -72.13
CA ASP A 462 -27.45 -10.56 -72.84
C ASP A 462 -26.74 -11.64 -71.99
N LEU A 463 -26.16 -11.24 -70.84
CA LEU A 463 -25.54 -12.17 -69.89
C LEU A 463 -26.59 -12.86 -68.98
N ASP A 464 -27.70 -12.17 -68.68
CA ASP A 464 -28.80 -12.70 -67.88
C ASP A 464 -29.71 -13.66 -68.68
N THR A 465 -29.76 -13.53 -70.01
CA THR A 465 -30.44 -14.47 -70.92
C THR A 465 -29.62 -15.74 -71.14
N LEU A 466 -28.29 -15.65 -71.19
CA LEU A 466 -27.40 -16.80 -71.30
C LEU A 466 -27.38 -17.67 -70.03
N MET A 467 -27.45 -17.06 -68.84
CA MET A 467 -27.55 -17.77 -67.55
C MET A 467 -28.86 -18.57 -67.37
N LYS A 468 -29.95 -18.20 -68.07
CA LYS A 468 -31.27 -18.84 -67.91
C LYS A 468 -31.50 -20.06 -68.82
N ASN A 469 -30.70 -20.23 -69.88
CA ASN A 469 -30.83 -21.38 -70.78
C ASN A 469 -30.07 -22.61 -70.22
N SER A 470 -30.80 -23.54 -69.60
CA SER A 470 -30.28 -24.78 -68.99
C SER A 470 -29.85 -25.84 -70.02
N ARG A 471 -28.94 -25.51 -70.95
CA ARG A 471 -28.47 -26.43 -72.01
C ARG A 471 -27.29 -27.32 -71.58
N PHE A 472 -26.76 -27.16 -70.37
CA PHE A 472 -25.68 -28.00 -69.82
C PHE A 472 -26.00 -28.38 -68.37
N VAL A 473 -26.48 -29.60 -68.15
CA VAL A 473 -26.59 -30.23 -66.83
C VAL A 473 -25.77 -31.53 -66.86
N PRO A 474 -24.71 -31.68 -66.06
CA PRO A 474 -23.98 -32.94 -65.94
C PRO A 474 -24.75 -33.97 -65.09
N ASP A 475 -24.71 -35.25 -65.46
CA ASP A 475 -25.46 -36.35 -64.79
C ASP A 475 -24.93 -36.72 -63.38
N ARG A 476 -23.89 -36.05 -62.87
CA ARG A 476 -23.35 -36.33 -61.53
C ARG A 476 -22.90 -35.03 -60.86
N GLU A 477 -23.65 -34.63 -59.85
CA GLU A 477 -23.46 -33.38 -59.11
C GLU A 477 -22.57 -33.59 -57.86
N PHE A 478 -21.77 -32.60 -57.51
CA PHE A 478 -20.91 -32.59 -56.32
C PHE A 478 -21.74 -32.17 -55.10
N SER A 479 -21.68 -32.95 -54.01
CA SER A 479 -22.43 -32.68 -52.77
C SER A 479 -22.06 -31.31 -52.20
N GLY A 480 -23.03 -30.41 -52.07
CA GLY A 480 -22.83 -29.04 -51.55
C GLY A 480 -23.22 -27.92 -52.52
N THR A 481 -23.77 -28.22 -53.69
CA THR A 481 -24.25 -27.20 -54.64
C THR A 481 -25.77 -27.04 -54.58
N ASP A 482 -26.28 -26.23 -53.64
CA ASP A 482 -27.70 -25.84 -53.61
C ASP A 482 -27.96 -24.66 -54.58
N ARG A 483 -28.75 -24.90 -55.63
CA ARG A 483 -29.08 -23.88 -56.65
C ARG A 483 -30.11 -22.85 -56.19
N ARG A 484 -30.65 -22.98 -54.96
CA ARG A 484 -31.65 -22.04 -54.42
C ARG A 484 -31.06 -20.78 -53.78
N GLN A 485 -29.75 -20.71 -53.54
CA GLN A 485 -29.10 -19.51 -53.01
C GLN A 485 -28.29 -18.75 -54.08
N ARG A 486 -28.57 -17.46 -54.21
CA ARG A 486 -27.86 -16.55 -55.12
C ARG A 486 -26.53 -16.15 -54.49
N ARG A 487 -25.40 -16.45 -55.15
CA ARG A 487 -24.05 -16.09 -54.67
C ARG A 487 -23.88 -14.56 -54.58
N GLU A 488 -23.53 -14.03 -53.42
CA GLU A 488 -23.28 -12.59 -53.19
C GLU A 488 -21.79 -12.22 -53.01
N GLY A 489 -20.87 -13.04 -53.51
CA GLY A 489 -19.45 -12.67 -53.51
C GLY A 489 -18.53 -13.83 -53.90
N PRO A 490 -17.23 -13.56 -54.12
CA PRO A 490 -16.29 -14.56 -54.64
C PRO A 490 -15.80 -15.57 -53.59
N VAL A 491 -16.12 -15.41 -52.29
CA VAL A 491 -15.75 -16.38 -51.24
C VAL A 491 -16.91 -16.54 -50.26
N GLN A 492 -17.33 -17.79 -50.04
CA GLN A 492 -18.28 -18.19 -48.99
C GLN A 492 -17.50 -19.02 -47.97
N PHE A 493 -17.59 -18.67 -46.68
CA PHE A 493 -17.06 -19.49 -45.61
C PHE A 493 -18.15 -20.47 -45.14
N GLU A 494 -17.77 -21.72 -44.88
CA GLU A 494 -18.65 -22.67 -44.18
C GLU A 494 -18.98 -22.11 -42.79
N ARG A 495 -20.27 -22.00 -42.50
CA ARG A 495 -20.76 -21.73 -41.15
C ARG A 495 -20.95 -23.09 -40.49
N ASP A 496 -19.99 -23.51 -39.69
CA ASP A 496 -20.17 -24.66 -38.79
C ASP A 496 -21.27 -24.30 -37.77
N GLU A 497 -22.26 -25.17 -37.64
CA GLU A 497 -23.54 -24.91 -36.94
C GLU A 497 -23.49 -24.86 -35.41
N GLU A 498 -22.32 -24.78 -34.77
CA GLU A 498 -22.22 -24.58 -33.33
C GLU A 498 -21.13 -23.56 -32.99
N ASP A 499 -21.55 -22.34 -32.60
CA ASP A 499 -20.68 -21.31 -32.02
C ASP A 499 -20.12 -21.78 -30.67
N PRO A 500 -18.85 -22.26 -30.60
CA PRO A 500 -18.31 -22.89 -29.40
C PRO A 500 -18.03 -21.89 -28.28
N PHE A 501 -18.11 -20.59 -28.56
CA PHE A 501 -17.80 -19.51 -27.62
C PHE A 501 -19.03 -18.66 -27.24
N GLY A 502 -20.22 -18.98 -27.77
CA GLY A 502 -21.49 -18.33 -27.39
C GLY A 502 -21.51 -16.82 -27.60
N LEU A 503 -20.70 -16.32 -28.52
CA LEU A 503 -20.53 -14.91 -28.83
C LEU A 503 -21.78 -14.34 -29.53
N ASP A 504 -22.50 -15.16 -30.29
CA ASP A 504 -23.74 -14.73 -30.94
C ASP A 504 -24.87 -14.49 -29.94
N LYS A 505 -24.97 -15.31 -28.88
CA LYS A 505 -25.92 -15.05 -27.77
C LYS A 505 -25.56 -13.79 -26.98
N PHE A 506 -24.27 -13.56 -26.77
CA PHE A 506 -23.78 -12.35 -26.10
C PHE A 506 -24.03 -11.08 -26.93
N LEU A 507 -23.92 -11.16 -28.26
CA LEU A 507 -24.21 -10.05 -29.17
C LEU A 507 -25.71 -9.77 -29.29
N GLU A 508 -26.59 -10.78 -29.23
CA GLU A 508 -28.04 -10.58 -29.19
C GLU A 508 -28.53 -9.99 -27.86
N GLU A 509 -27.97 -10.43 -26.72
CA GLU A 509 -28.31 -9.89 -25.39
C GLU A 509 -27.80 -8.45 -25.21
N ALA A 510 -26.63 -8.13 -25.75
CA ALA A 510 -26.10 -6.76 -25.77
C ALA A 510 -26.93 -5.81 -26.65
N LYS A 511 -27.67 -6.34 -27.63
CA LYS A 511 -28.55 -5.54 -28.51
C LYS A 511 -29.91 -5.23 -27.87
N GLN A 512 -30.37 -6.01 -26.88
CA GLN A 512 -31.67 -5.80 -26.22
C GLN A 512 -31.65 -4.78 -25.08
N HIS A 513 -30.49 -4.39 -24.53
CA HIS A 513 -30.39 -3.48 -23.38
C HIS A 513 -29.66 -2.14 -23.64
N GLY A 514 -29.60 -1.68 -24.89
CA GLY A 514 -28.83 -0.48 -25.29
C GLY A 514 -29.66 0.72 -25.74
N GLY A 515 -30.73 1.09 -25.04
CA GLY A 515 -31.59 2.22 -25.39
C GLY A 515 -31.80 3.22 -24.25
N SER A 516 -30.81 4.06 -23.93
CA SER A 516 -31.04 5.35 -23.24
C SER A 516 -29.80 6.25 -23.29
N LYS A 517 -30.02 7.50 -23.73
CA LYS A 517 -29.03 8.57 -23.90
C LYS A 517 -28.43 9.04 -22.57
N ARG A 518 -27.12 9.33 -22.55
CA ARG A 518 -26.53 10.50 -21.86
C ARG A 518 -25.12 10.83 -22.38
N PRO A 519 -24.63 12.07 -22.19
CA PRO A 519 -23.71 12.75 -23.08
C PRO A 519 -22.23 12.62 -22.68
N GLU A 520 -21.38 13.02 -23.62
CA GLU A 520 -19.96 13.30 -23.49
C GLU A 520 -19.58 14.09 -22.22
N SER A 521 -18.53 13.65 -21.54
CA SER A 521 -17.39 14.52 -21.20
C SER A 521 -16.20 13.71 -20.68
N GLY A 522 -15.03 13.90 -21.32
CA GLY A 522 -13.74 14.11 -20.66
C GLY A 522 -13.10 12.94 -19.92
N ARG A 523 -12.29 12.16 -20.63
CA ARG A 523 -11.31 11.23 -20.06
C ARG A 523 -10.00 11.97 -19.77
N SER A 524 -9.59 11.90 -18.51
CA SER A 524 -8.24 12.16 -18.00
C SER A 524 -7.21 11.20 -18.59
N LYS A 525 -5.96 11.67 -18.77
CA LYS A 525 -4.80 10.78 -18.87
C LYS A 525 -3.73 11.22 -17.87
N GLU A 526 -3.54 10.33 -16.91
CA GLU A 526 -2.40 10.16 -16.01
C GLU A 526 -1.12 9.88 -16.83
N TYR A 527 0.05 10.37 -16.39
CA TYR A 527 1.17 9.52 -15.99
C TYR A 527 2.30 10.33 -15.31
N GLU A 528 2.76 9.75 -14.21
CA GLU A 528 3.87 10.14 -13.35
C GLU A 528 5.25 10.01 -14.05
N HIS A 529 6.26 10.78 -13.62
CA HIS A 529 7.49 10.17 -13.10
C HIS A 529 8.31 11.11 -12.19
N GLU A 530 9.20 10.49 -11.43
CA GLU A 530 9.86 10.88 -10.19
C GLU A 530 10.99 11.93 -10.30
N GLY A 531 11.09 12.76 -9.26
CA GLY A 531 12.23 12.77 -8.32
C GLY A 531 13.60 13.30 -8.76
N LYS A 532 14.08 14.37 -8.09
CA LYS A 532 15.22 14.34 -7.14
C LYS A 532 15.68 15.75 -6.69
N LYS A 533 15.74 15.89 -5.35
CA LYS A 533 16.85 16.42 -4.53
C LYS A 533 17.47 17.81 -4.81
N ARG A 534 17.35 18.61 -3.72
CA ARG A 534 18.38 19.32 -2.93
C ARG A 534 18.78 20.76 -3.32
N ARG A 535 18.62 21.59 -2.27
CA ARG A 535 19.61 22.44 -1.56
C ARG A 535 19.50 23.96 -1.78
N LYS A 536 19.36 24.64 -0.61
CA LYS A 536 19.87 25.96 -0.18
C LYS A 536 19.70 27.11 -1.18
N GLU A 537 18.98 28.15 -0.81
CA GLU A 537 19.41 29.16 0.18
C GLU A 537 18.20 29.84 0.83
#